data_AF-A0A6G3BVK3-F1
#
_entry.id   AF-A0A6G3BVK3-F1
#
_cell.length_a   1.000
_cell.length_b   1.000
_cell.length_c   1.000
_cell.angle_alpha   90.00
_cell.angle_beta   90.00
_cell.angle_gamma   90.00
#
_symmetry.space_group_name_H-M   'P 1'
#
loop_
_entity.id
_entity.type
_entity.pdbx_description
1 polymer ?
#
loop_
_entity_poly.entity_id
_entity_poly.type
_entity_poly.pdbx_seq_one_letter_code
_entity_poly.pdbx_strand_id
1 'polypeptide(L)'
;MDPGRNRRTVRRVWTAVAAALALPLSMLAAGSPTAQAAALQCSVDYKTNDWGSGFTVDLTLTNRGTDVIDGWTLTYAYSGNQKLGNGWNGTWSQSGQTITVKNAAHNARVAAGAAVSAGAQFSYSGSNTAPTSFSVNGTTCTGAHQPPIAVLTSPSAGAVYTQGQAVPLAATAAAADSATISKVEFYDDTRLLGTDTSAPYALSV
;
A
#
# COMPACT_ATOMS: atom_id res chain seq x y z
N MET A 1 -76.97 34.03 8.35
CA MET A 1 -78.17 33.65 7.58
C MET A 1 -77.90 33.89 6.10
N ASP A 2 -78.05 32.82 5.31
CA ASP A 2 -78.56 32.84 3.93
C ASP A 2 -77.67 33.42 2.79
N PRO A 3 -77.86 33.01 1.52
CA PRO A 3 -77.38 31.72 1.01
C PRO A 3 -76.82 31.82 -0.42
N GLY A 4 -76.34 30.69 -0.93
CA GLY A 4 -76.83 30.12 -2.20
C GLY A 4 -76.78 30.95 -3.50
N ARG A 5 -75.87 30.52 -4.36
CA ARG A 5 -76.16 30.02 -5.74
C ARG A 5 -76.63 31.06 -6.77
N ASN A 6 -75.83 31.25 -7.83
CA ASN A 6 -76.45 31.33 -9.16
C ASN A 6 -75.55 30.85 -10.31
N ARG A 7 -76.13 29.96 -11.12
CA ARG A 7 -75.62 29.46 -12.40
C ARG A 7 -75.93 30.48 -13.49
N ARG A 8 -75.05 30.62 -14.48
CA ARG A 8 -75.34 30.97 -15.90
C ARG A 8 -74.05 30.70 -16.70
N THR A 9 -73.95 29.65 -17.52
CA THR A 9 -74.21 29.64 -18.99
C THR A 9 -73.53 30.80 -19.72
N VAL A 10 -72.75 30.69 -20.80
CA VAL A 10 -72.66 29.69 -21.88
C VAL A 10 -71.59 30.17 -22.89
N ARG A 11 -70.92 29.23 -23.60
CA ARG A 11 -70.21 29.39 -24.91
C ARG A 11 -68.96 30.31 -24.94
N ARG A 12 -67.90 30.04 -25.68
CA ARG A 12 -67.75 29.33 -26.96
C ARG A 12 -66.27 28.99 -27.15
N VAL A 13 -66.06 27.81 -27.73
CA VAL A 13 -64.83 27.23 -28.27
C VAL A 13 -64.04 28.23 -29.12
N TRP A 14 -62.74 28.36 -28.88
CA TRP A 14 -61.73 28.50 -29.93
C TRP A 14 -60.51 27.66 -29.55
N THR A 15 -60.32 26.61 -30.33
CA THR A 15 -59.15 25.76 -30.38
C THR A 15 -57.93 26.57 -30.81
N ALA A 16 -56.92 26.68 -29.93
CA ALA A 16 -55.56 27.00 -30.33
C ALA A 16 -54.66 25.90 -29.77
N VAL A 17 -54.14 25.07 -30.67
CA VAL A 17 -53.14 24.05 -30.39
C VAL A 17 -51.85 24.77 -30.01
N ALA A 18 -51.54 24.81 -28.73
CA ALA A 18 -50.21 25.16 -28.23
C ALA A 18 -49.51 23.85 -27.85
N ALA A 19 -48.43 23.53 -28.58
CA ALA A 19 -47.58 22.38 -28.29
C ALA A 19 -46.91 22.57 -26.92
N ALA A 20 -47.39 21.84 -25.91
CA ALA A 20 -46.74 21.73 -24.63
C ALA A 20 -45.53 20.79 -24.76
N LEU A 21 -44.33 21.38 -24.89
CA LEU A 21 -43.07 20.68 -24.66
C LEU A 21 -42.97 20.35 -23.17
N ALA A 22 -43.42 19.14 -22.81
CA ALA A 22 -43.17 18.55 -21.51
C ALA A 22 -41.69 18.17 -21.42
N LEU A 23 -40.90 18.93 -20.66
CA LEU A 23 -39.57 18.53 -20.24
C LEU A 23 -39.73 17.51 -19.09
N PRO A 24 -39.31 16.25 -19.22
CA PRO A 24 -39.21 15.36 -18.08
C PRO A 24 -38.07 15.84 -17.16
N LEU A 25 -38.45 16.18 -15.93
CA LEU A 25 -37.54 16.49 -14.83
C LEU A 25 -36.86 15.18 -14.37
N SER A 26 -35.77 14.81 -15.04
CA SER A 26 -34.94 13.67 -14.65
C SER A 26 -33.58 14.17 -14.17
N MET A 27 -33.53 14.80 -12.99
CA MET A 27 -32.26 14.91 -12.29
C MET A 27 -31.83 13.50 -11.88
N LEU A 28 -30.87 12.92 -12.61
CA LEU A 28 -30.13 11.78 -12.11
C LEU A 28 -29.47 12.22 -10.80
N ALA A 29 -29.92 11.66 -9.68
CA ALA A 29 -29.12 11.61 -8.48
C ALA A 29 -27.88 10.77 -8.80
N ALA A 30 -26.83 11.41 -9.31
CA ALA A 30 -25.50 10.85 -9.27
C ALA A 30 -25.20 10.63 -7.79
N GLY A 31 -25.28 9.39 -7.33
CA GLY A 31 -24.88 9.03 -5.98
C GLY A 31 -23.46 9.59 -5.77
N SER A 32 -23.31 10.48 -4.79
CA SER A 32 -21.99 10.94 -4.37
C SER A 32 -21.12 9.71 -4.17
N PRO A 33 -19.89 9.65 -4.70
CA PRO A 33 -19.01 8.55 -4.35
C PRO A 33 -18.92 8.53 -2.82
N THR A 34 -19.27 7.39 -2.22
CA THR A 34 -18.98 7.17 -0.80
C THR A 34 -17.49 7.38 -0.66
N ALA A 35 -17.06 8.40 0.08
CA ALA A 35 -15.65 8.58 0.41
C ALA A 35 -15.20 7.33 1.17
N GLN A 36 -14.61 6.37 0.45
CA GLN A 36 -13.91 5.28 1.08
C GLN A 36 -12.67 5.89 1.73
N ALA A 37 -12.57 5.79 3.05
CA ALA A 37 -11.33 6.10 3.75
C ALA A 37 -10.21 5.32 3.05
N ALA A 38 -9.12 5.99 2.68
CA ALA A 38 -7.98 5.33 2.08
C ALA A 38 -7.56 4.19 3.02
N ALA A 39 -7.52 2.96 2.50
CA ALA A 39 -7.12 1.82 3.31
C ALA A 39 -5.69 2.08 3.81
N LEU A 40 -5.45 1.92 5.11
CA LEU A 40 -4.12 2.08 5.72
C LEU A 40 -3.09 1.29 4.90
N GLN A 41 -2.09 1.97 4.34
CA GLN A 41 -0.98 1.32 3.64
C GLN A 41 0.26 1.38 4.54
N CYS A 42 0.84 0.22 4.83
CA CYS A 42 1.98 0.12 5.73
C CYS A 42 2.90 -1.02 5.32
N SER A 43 4.18 -0.91 5.71
CA SER A 43 5.12 -2.02 5.70
C SER A 43 5.76 -2.21 7.07
N VAL A 44 6.12 -3.45 7.41
CA VAL A 44 6.81 -3.78 8.67
C VAL A 44 8.06 -4.58 8.38
N ASP A 45 9.22 -3.96 8.61
CA ASP A 45 10.51 -4.63 8.54
C ASP A 45 10.80 -5.34 9.87
N TYR A 46 11.18 -6.62 9.79
CA TYR A 46 11.45 -7.49 10.93
C TYR A 46 12.91 -7.94 10.89
N LYS A 47 13.73 -7.47 11.84
CA LYS A 47 15.16 -7.84 11.94
C LYS A 47 15.44 -8.49 13.28
N THR A 48 16.21 -9.57 13.29
CA THR A 48 16.60 -10.26 14.52
C THR A 48 18.09 -10.22 14.77
N ASN A 49 18.46 -10.25 16.05
CA ASN A 49 19.77 -10.65 16.53
C ASN A 49 19.58 -11.85 17.45
N ASP A 50 20.03 -13.02 17.03
CA ASP A 50 19.72 -14.32 17.63
C ASP A 50 20.99 -14.97 18.19
N TRP A 51 20.89 -15.55 19.39
CA TRP A 51 21.97 -16.24 20.10
C TRP A 51 21.65 -17.71 20.44
N GLY A 52 20.65 -18.31 19.78
CA GLY A 52 20.35 -19.75 19.80
C GLY A 52 19.33 -20.21 20.84
N SER A 53 19.12 -19.44 21.90
CA SER A 53 18.10 -19.69 22.95
C SER A 53 17.17 -18.49 23.17
N GLY A 54 17.49 -17.38 22.54
CA GLY A 54 16.73 -16.14 22.56
C GLY A 54 17.22 -15.23 21.45
N PHE A 55 16.46 -14.16 21.24
CA PHE A 55 16.77 -13.17 20.24
C PHE A 55 16.17 -11.81 20.64
N THR A 56 16.75 -10.74 20.12
CA THR A 56 16.07 -9.45 20.04
C THR A 56 15.47 -9.28 18.65
N VAL A 57 14.31 -8.63 18.58
CA VAL A 57 13.72 -8.15 17.33
C VAL A 57 13.72 -6.62 17.32
N ASP A 58 14.07 -6.06 16.18
CA ASP A 58 13.80 -4.67 15.81
C ASP A 58 12.74 -4.66 14.71
N LEU A 59 11.59 -4.05 15.01
CA LEU A 59 10.49 -3.83 14.09
C LEU A 59 10.53 -2.40 13.60
N THR A 60 10.40 -2.17 12.29
CA THR A 60 10.24 -0.83 11.73
C THR A 60 8.93 -0.76 10.95
N LEU A 61 7.99 0.02 11.48
CA LEU A 61 6.72 0.32 10.83
C LEU A 61 6.89 1.56 9.95
N THR A 62 6.66 1.41 8.65
CA THR A 62 6.63 2.51 7.68
C THR A 62 5.21 2.78 7.23
N ASN A 63 4.80 4.05 7.28
CA ASN A 63 3.53 4.49 6.69
C ASN A 63 3.71 4.70 5.19
N ARG A 64 3.09 3.84 4.39
CA ARG A 64 3.11 3.87 2.92
C ARG A 64 1.89 4.60 2.34
N GLY A 65 0.96 5.03 3.21
CA GLY A 65 -0.22 5.78 2.82
C GLY A 65 0.05 7.27 2.71
N THR A 66 -1.00 8.00 2.32
CA THR A 66 -0.99 9.47 2.26
C THR A 66 -1.46 10.12 3.55
N ASP A 67 -2.21 9.40 4.37
CA ASP A 67 -2.76 9.89 5.63
C ASP A 67 -1.84 9.57 6.81
N VAL A 68 -1.85 10.42 7.83
CA VAL A 68 -1.08 10.16 9.06
C VAL A 68 -1.65 8.95 9.80
N ILE A 69 -0.79 8.08 10.31
CA ILE A 69 -1.19 7.10 11.32
C ILE A 69 -1.17 7.80 12.67
N ASP A 70 -2.31 7.91 13.34
CA ASP A 70 -2.43 8.51 14.68
C ASP A 70 -2.79 7.44 15.70
N GLY A 71 -1.75 6.90 16.36
CA GLY A 71 -1.84 5.70 17.17
C GLY A 71 -1.76 4.44 16.30
N TRP A 72 -0.87 3.52 16.68
CA TRP A 72 -0.70 2.25 15.99
C TRP A 72 -0.68 1.09 16.97
N THR A 73 -1.35 0.02 16.58
CA THR A 73 -1.30 -1.29 17.23
C THR A 73 -0.86 -2.30 16.18
N LEU A 74 0.35 -2.81 16.33
CA LEU A 74 0.91 -3.86 15.49
C LEU A 74 0.55 -5.23 16.08
N THR A 75 0.07 -6.13 15.24
CA THR A 75 -0.25 -7.51 15.60
C THR A 75 0.42 -8.46 14.62
N TYR A 76 1.03 -9.52 15.14
CA TYR A 76 1.56 -10.63 14.35
C TYR A 76 1.57 -11.91 15.19
N ALA A 77 1.87 -13.06 14.59
CA ALA A 77 1.95 -14.32 15.31
C ALA A 77 3.19 -15.12 14.89
N TYR A 78 3.80 -15.80 15.86
CA TYR A 78 4.79 -16.83 15.58
C TYR A 78 4.09 -18.17 15.27
N SER A 79 4.78 -19.05 14.54
CA SER A 79 4.35 -20.44 14.33
C SER A 79 4.97 -21.42 15.34
N GLY A 80 5.94 -20.95 16.13
CA GLY A 80 6.70 -21.73 17.08
C GLY A 80 6.35 -21.41 18.53
N ASN A 81 7.34 -21.58 19.39
CA ASN A 81 7.21 -21.43 20.84
C ASN A 81 7.85 -20.14 21.38
N GLN A 82 8.13 -19.16 20.52
CA GLN A 82 8.73 -17.89 20.90
C GLN A 82 7.93 -17.24 22.05
N LYS A 83 8.62 -16.85 23.12
CA LYS A 83 8.04 -16.21 24.30
C LYS A 83 8.61 -14.82 24.51
N LEU A 84 7.71 -13.84 24.60
CA LEU A 84 8.04 -12.46 24.89
C LEU A 84 8.66 -12.36 26.30
N GLY A 85 9.83 -11.74 26.39
CA GLY A 85 10.46 -11.37 27.66
C GLY A 85 10.11 -9.93 28.03
N ASN A 86 10.76 -8.98 27.37
CA ASN A 86 10.58 -7.55 27.58
C ASN A 86 10.61 -6.81 26.24
N GLY A 87 9.99 -5.63 26.19
CA GLY A 87 9.95 -4.77 25.01
C GLY A 87 10.17 -3.30 25.32
N TRP A 88 10.50 -2.53 24.30
CA TRP A 88 10.72 -1.09 24.36
C TRP A 88 10.05 -0.39 23.18
N ASN A 89 9.94 0.95 23.28
CA ASN A 89 9.27 1.80 22.29
C ASN A 89 7.83 1.38 21.95
N GLY A 90 7.17 0.69 22.87
CA GLY A 90 5.79 0.25 22.78
C GLY A 90 5.36 -0.52 24.03
N THR A 91 4.06 -0.74 24.18
CA THR A 91 3.48 -1.66 25.15
C THR A 91 3.27 -3.00 24.48
N TRP A 92 4.08 -3.99 24.86
CA TRP A 92 4.09 -5.32 24.28
C TRP A 92 3.26 -6.29 25.12
N SER A 93 2.52 -7.17 24.47
CA SER A 93 1.83 -8.29 25.10
C SER A 93 1.84 -9.52 24.19
N GLN A 94 1.68 -10.69 24.80
CA GLN A 94 1.59 -11.96 24.11
C GLN A 94 0.39 -12.75 24.64
N SER A 95 -0.43 -13.28 23.72
CA SER A 95 -1.48 -14.26 24.02
C SER A 95 -1.33 -15.46 23.10
N GLY A 96 -1.02 -16.63 23.68
CA GLY A 96 -0.63 -17.80 22.91
C GLY A 96 0.61 -17.53 22.06
N GLN A 97 0.44 -17.53 20.74
CA GLN A 97 1.48 -17.23 19.74
C GLN A 97 1.38 -15.80 19.19
N THR A 98 0.30 -15.08 19.51
CA THR A 98 0.01 -13.75 19.01
C THR A 98 0.72 -12.69 19.84
N ILE A 99 1.43 -11.79 19.18
CA ILE A 99 2.06 -10.61 19.73
C ILE A 99 1.24 -9.39 19.37
N THR A 100 1.01 -8.52 20.35
CA THR A 100 0.41 -7.20 20.16
C THR A 100 1.34 -6.13 20.71
N VAL A 101 1.61 -5.11 19.90
CA VAL A 101 2.46 -3.97 20.27
C VAL A 101 1.66 -2.70 20.06
N LYS A 102 1.31 -2.01 21.14
CA LYS A 102 0.74 -0.67 21.09
C LYS A 102 1.87 0.36 21.13
N ASN A 103 1.75 1.42 20.35
CA ASN A 103 2.72 2.52 20.34
C ASN A 103 3.01 3.09 21.74
N ALA A 104 4.22 3.61 21.92
CA ALA A 104 4.54 4.50 23.02
C ALA A 104 4.05 5.93 22.70
N ALA A 105 3.97 6.80 23.71
CA ALA A 105 3.45 8.15 23.52
C ALA A 105 4.29 8.98 22.52
N HIS A 106 5.62 8.84 22.55
CA HIS A 106 6.53 9.61 21.71
C HIS A 106 6.58 9.18 20.24
N ASN A 107 6.08 7.98 19.91
CA ASN A 107 6.10 7.43 18.55
C ASN A 107 4.70 7.08 18.03
N ALA A 108 3.65 7.66 18.64
CA ALA A 108 2.25 7.40 18.27
C ALA A 108 1.91 7.83 16.84
N ARG A 109 2.49 8.94 16.38
CA ARG A 109 2.15 9.59 15.13
C ARG A 109 3.18 9.26 14.05
N VAL A 110 2.73 8.69 12.93
CA VAL A 110 3.58 8.33 11.79
C VAL A 110 3.07 9.05 10.54
N ALA A 111 3.78 10.09 10.11
CA ALA A 111 3.45 10.82 8.88
C ALA A 111 3.59 9.95 7.63
N ALA A 112 2.95 10.35 6.53
CA ALA A 112 3.11 9.69 5.23
C ALA A 112 4.58 9.60 4.84
N GLY A 113 5.04 8.41 4.46
CA GLY A 113 6.44 8.12 4.14
C GLY A 113 7.39 8.06 5.34
N ALA A 114 6.93 8.35 6.55
CA ALA A 114 7.74 8.25 7.76
C ALA A 114 7.71 6.83 8.34
N ALA A 115 8.68 6.56 9.23
CA ALA A 115 8.80 5.29 9.92
C ALA A 115 9.04 5.48 11.42
N VAL A 116 8.63 4.47 12.19
CA VAL A 116 8.88 4.35 13.63
C VAL A 116 9.34 2.94 13.95
N SER A 117 10.15 2.79 15.00
CA SER A 117 10.68 1.49 15.40
C SER A 117 10.28 1.11 16.82
N ALA A 118 10.08 -0.19 17.03
CA ALA A 118 9.89 -0.81 18.33
C ALA A 118 10.66 -2.13 18.39
N GLY A 119 11.10 -2.53 19.57
CA GLY A 119 11.85 -3.78 19.71
C GLY A 119 11.49 -4.54 20.97
N ALA A 120 11.84 -5.82 20.97
CA ALA A 120 11.63 -6.70 22.11
C ALA A 120 12.63 -7.85 22.13
N GLN A 121 12.80 -8.46 23.30
CA GLN A 121 13.53 -9.69 23.49
C GLN A 121 12.56 -10.86 23.65
N PHE A 122 12.94 -11.99 23.07
CA PHE A 122 12.20 -13.24 23.11
C PHE A 122 13.13 -14.40 23.49
N SER A 123 12.56 -15.43 24.10
CA SER A 123 13.18 -16.75 24.22
C SER A 123 12.48 -17.75 23.29
N TYR A 124 13.17 -18.82 22.90
CA TYR A 124 12.60 -19.91 22.10
C TYR A 124 13.40 -21.20 22.29
N SER A 125 12.91 -22.31 21.74
CA SER A 125 13.73 -23.52 21.58
C SER A 125 13.51 -24.15 20.21
N GLY A 126 14.52 -24.84 19.69
CA GLY A 126 14.45 -25.44 18.36
C GLY A 126 14.60 -24.40 17.25
N SER A 127 13.52 -24.11 16.52
CA SER A 127 13.53 -23.21 15.36
C SER A 127 13.01 -21.82 15.71
N ASN A 128 13.70 -20.77 15.25
CA ASN A 128 13.23 -19.39 15.34
C ASN A 128 12.69 -18.88 13.99
N THR A 129 11.55 -19.42 13.57
CA THR A 129 10.92 -19.01 12.30
C THR A 129 10.28 -17.62 12.45
N ALA A 130 10.64 -16.69 11.57
CA ALA A 130 10.08 -15.34 11.55
C ALA A 130 8.59 -15.33 11.14
N PRO A 131 7.77 -14.41 11.68
CA PRO A 131 6.41 -14.16 11.21
C PRO A 131 6.40 -13.68 9.76
N THR A 132 5.40 -14.09 9.00
CA THR A 132 5.24 -13.71 7.57
C THR A 132 4.13 -12.69 7.33
N SER A 133 3.29 -12.42 8.34
CA SER A 133 2.17 -11.50 8.23
C SER A 133 2.12 -10.59 9.45
N PHE A 134 1.93 -9.30 9.18
CA PHE A 134 1.84 -8.23 10.15
C PHE A 134 0.59 -7.42 9.86
N SER A 135 -0.07 -6.93 10.90
CA SER A 135 -1.22 -6.04 10.75
C SER A 135 -1.08 -4.84 11.66
N VAL A 136 -1.34 -3.65 11.13
CA VAL A 136 -1.41 -2.42 11.93
C VAL A 136 -2.85 -1.94 11.96
N ASN A 137 -3.38 -1.70 13.16
CA ASN A 137 -4.76 -1.28 13.39
C ASN A 137 -5.78 -2.18 12.67
N GLY A 138 -5.49 -3.49 12.58
CA GLY A 138 -6.34 -4.49 11.92
C GLY A 138 -6.20 -4.57 10.40
N THR A 139 -5.38 -3.72 9.77
CA THR A 139 -5.09 -3.79 8.33
C THR A 139 -3.76 -4.49 8.10
N THR A 140 -3.74 -5.51 7.23
CA THR A 140 -2.51 -6.22 6.87
C THR A 140 -1.52 -5.27 6.22
N CYS A 141 -0.32 -5.17 6.80
CA CYS A 141 0.81 -4.50 6.16
C CYS A 141 1.47 -5.50 5.21
N THR A 142 1.85 -5.05 4.02
CA THR A 142 2.75 -5.83 3.17
C THR A 142 4.10 -5.93 3.91
N GLY A 143 4.79 -7.07 3.79
CA GLY A 143 5.95 -7.43 4.63
C GLY A 143 7.16 -6.49 4.50
N ALA A 144 8.31 -6.92 5.00
CA ALA A 144 9.57 -6.17 4.93
C ALA A 144 9.81 -5.62 3.52
N HIS A 145 10.27 -4.36 3.43
CA HIS A 145 10.43 -3.69 2.15
C HIS A 145 11.36 -4.51 1.26
N GLN A 146 10.80 -5.09 0.20
CA GLN A 146 11.59 -5.84 -0.75
C GLN A 146 12.05 -4.87 -1.84
N PRO A 147 13.36 -4.60 -1.96
CA PRO A 147 13.85 -3.74 -3.02
C PRO A 147 13.53 -4.38 -4.39
N PRO A 148 13.29 -3.57 -5.42
CA PRO A 148 13.14 -4.10 -6.77
C PRO A 148 14.44 -4.80 -7.18
N ILE A 149 14.31 -5.93 -7.88
CA ILE A 149 15.45 -6.64 -8.45
C ILE A 149 15.56 -6.32 -9.95
N ALA A 150 16.80 -6.20 -10.44
CA ALA A 150 17.10 -6.08 -11.86
C ALA A 150 18.21 -7.06 -12.21
N VAL A 151 18.07 -7.75 -13.34
CA VAL A 151 19.04 -8.75 -13.82
C VAL A 151 19.32 -8.47 -15.29
N LEU A 152 20.60 -8.33 -15.62
CA LEU A 152 21.04 -8.29 -17.02
C LEU A 152 20.89 -9.68 -17.64
N THR A 153 20.18 -9.75 -18.76
CA THR A 153 20.01 -10.96 -19.59
C THR A 153 20.87 -10.90 -20.86
N SER A 154 21.39 -9.72 -21.22
CA SER A 154 22.35 -9.52 -22.29
C SER A 154 23.28 -8.34 -21.96
N PRO A 155 24.57 -8.40 -22.37
CA PRO A 155 25.23 -9.52 -23.03
C PRO A 155 25.43 -10.71 -22.08
N SER A 156 25.48 -11.93 -22.65
CA SER A 156 25.89 -13.11 -21.90
C SER A 156 27.30 -12.92 -21.34
N ALA A 157 27.56 -13.43 -20.13
CA ALA A 157 28.89 -13.37 -19.54
C ALA A 157 29.95 -13.96 -20.48
N GLY A 158 30.99 -13.18 -20.79
CA GLY A 158 32.05 -13.56 -21.72
C GLY A 158 31.74 -13.35 -23.21
N ALA A 159 30.61 -12.74 -23.57
CA ALA A 159 30.35 -12.36 -24.95
C ALA A 159 31.41 -11.39 -25.47
N VAL A 160 31.84 -11.59 -26.71
CA VAL A 160 32.84 -10.77 -27.38
C VAL A 160 32.18 -10.05 -28.54
N TYR A 161 32.40 -8.73 -28.62
CA TYR A 161 31.90 -7.87 -29.68
C TYR A 161 33.09 -7.26 -30.43
N THR A 162 32.96 -7.13 -31.75
CA THR A 162 33.97 -6.43 -32.55
C THR A 162 33.81 -4.93 -32.39
N GLN A 163 34.92 -4.19 -32.45
CA GLN A 163 34.89 -2.74 -32.36
C GLN A 163 33.96 -2.15 -33.43
N GLY A 164 33.08 -1.24 -33.01
CA GLY A 164 32.08 -0.62 -33.89
C GLY A 164 30.80 -1.42 -34.09
N GLN A 165 30.67 -2.61 -33.49
CA GLN A 165 29.38 -3.29 -33.36
C GLN A 165 28.66 -2.80 -32.11
N ALA A 166 27.34 -2.61 -32.23
CA ALA A 166 26.49 -2.28 -31.10
C ALA A 166 26.41 -3.46 -30.13
N VAL A 167 26.48 -3.17 -28.83
CA VAL A 167 26.33 -4.16 -27.76
C VAL A 167 24.88 -4.10 -27.26
N PRO A 168 24.08 -5.17 -27.42
CA PRO A 168 22.72 -5.20 -26.90
C PRO A 168 22.75 -5.44 -25.39
N LEU A 169 22.20 -4.49 -24.64
CA LEU A 169 21.92 -4.60 -23.23
C LEU A 169 20.43 -4.91 -23.07
N ALA A 170 20.12 -5.98 -22.35
CA ALA A 170 18.75 -6.34 -22.02
C ALA A 170 18.67 -6.68 -20.54
N ALA A 171 17.58 -6.29 -19.89
CA ALA A 171 17.36 -6.55 -18.48
C ALA A 171 15.90 -6.96 -18.22
N THR A 172 15.73 -7.88 -17.28
CA THR A 172 14.45 -8.09 -16.61
C THR A 172 14.50 -7.39 -15.27
N ALA A 173 13.39 -6.77 -14.88
CA ALA A 173 13.27 -6.13 -13.58
C ALA A 173 11.91 -6.49 -12.97
N ALA A 174 11.89 -6.80 -11.68
CA ALA A 174 10.69 -7.18 -10.96
C ALA A 174 10.51 -6.25 -9.75
N ALA A 175 9.35 -5.60 -9.70
CA ALA A 175 8.93 -4.86 -8.52
C ALA A 175 8.41 -5.84 -7.46
N ALA A 176 8.54 -5.44 -6.20
CA ALA A 176 7.89 -6.07 -5.06
C ALA A 176 7.00 -5.04 -4.35
N ASP A 177 6.35 -5.44 -3.25
CA ASP A 177 5.53 -4.55 -2.41
C ASP A 177 4.40 -3.81 -3.15
N SER A 178 3.85 -4.42 -4.22
CA SER A 178 2.88 -3.78 -5.12
C SER A 178 3.37 -2.48 -5.76
N ALA A 179 4.69 -2.24 -5.74
CA ALA A 179 5.31 -1.13 -6.43
C ALA A 179 5.29 -1.36 -7.95
N THR A 180 5.61 -0.30 -8.68
CA THR A 180 5.85 -0.36 -10.13
C THR A 180 7.28 0.04 -10.41
N ILE A 181 7.86 -0.56 -11.46
CA ILE A 181 9.15 -0.11 -11.97
C ILE A 181 8.89 1.02 -12.95
N SER A 182 9.34 2.22 -12.61
CA SER A 182 9.23 3.38 -13.49
C SER A 182 10.36 3.45 -14.52
N LYS A 183 11.50 2.81 -14.21
CA LYS A 183 12.75 2.99 -14.96
C LYS A 183 13.81 1.93 -14.63
N VAL A 184 14.58 1.54 -15.63
CA VAL A 184 15.86 0.81 -15.50
C VAL A 184 16.97 1.67 -16.08
N GLU A 185 18.09 1.74 -15.36
CA GLU A 185 19.30 2.44 -15.80
C GLU A 185 20.40 1.43 -16.09
N PHE A 186 21.06 1.57 -17.24
CA PHE A 186 22.16 0.71 -17.66
C PHE A 186 23.49 1.43 -17.41
N TYR A 187 24.39 0.78 -16.70
CA TYR A 187 25.70 1.34 -16.34
C TYR A 187 26.83 0.48 -16.88
N ASP A 188 27.93 1.13 -17.27
CA ASP A 188 29.26 0.54 -17.42
C ASP A 188 30.09 1.02 -16.23
N ASP A 189 30.37 0.10 -15.29
CA ASP A 189 30.85 0.42 -13.95
C ASP A 189 30.03 1.54 -13.28
N THR A 190 30.56 2.76 -13.23
CA THR A 190 29.90 3.94 -12.65
C THR A 190 29.34 4.91 -13.70
N ARG A 191 29.55 4.65 -14.99
CA ARG A 191 29.09 5.50 -16.10
C ARG A 191 27.71 5.08 -16.55
N LEU A 192 26.73 5.97 -16.46
CA LEU A 192 25.42 5.76 -17.05
C LEU A 192 25.54 5.69 -18.58
N LEU A 193 25.14 4.56 -19.15
CA LEU A 193 25.05 4.35 -20.59
C LEU A 193 23.72 4.85 -21.14
N GLY A 194 22.64 4.63 -20.39
CA GLY A 194 21.31 5.03 -20.78
C GLY A 194 20.24 4.53 -19.85
N THR A 195 19.00 4.79 -20.23
CA THR A 195 17.84 4.60 -19.37
C THR A 195 16.67 4.13 -20.21
N ASP A 196 15.93 3.15 -19.70
CA ASP A 196 14.70 2.66 -20.33
C ASP A 196 13.55 2.67 -19.32
N THR A 197 12.40 3.17 -19.75
CA THR A 197 11.17 3.27 -18.95
C THR A 197 10.09 2.28 -19.40
N SER A 198 10.36 1.43 -20.39
CA SER A 198 9.38 0.51 -20.96
C SER A 198 9.89 -0.93 -20.93
N ALA A 199 9.16 -1.84 -20.29
CA ALA A 199 9.47 -3.27 -20.33
C ALA A 199 9.06 -3.88 -21.69
N PRO A 200 9.83 -4.83 -22.27
CA PRO A 200 11.10 -5.37 -21.79
C PRO A 200 12.26 -4.37 -21.92
N TYR A 201 13.02 -4.16 -20.84
CA TYR A 201 14.02 -3.10 -20.77
C TYR A 201 15.25 -3.43 -21.61
N ALA A 202 15.62 -2.54 -22.53
CA ALA A 202 16.76 -2.73 -23.41
C ALA A 202 17.45 -1.40 -23.78
N LEU A 203 18.75 -1.50 -24.03
CA LEU A 203 19.56 -0.42 -24.57
C LEU A 203 20.55 -1.01 -25.59
N SER A 204 20.92 -0.26 -26.61
CA SER A 204 22.04 -0.62 -27.49
C SER A 204 23.06 0.50 -27.46
N VAL A 205 24.32 0.15 -27.20
CA VAL A 205 25.45 1.08 -27.08
C VAL A 205 26.56 0.78 -28.06
#